data_AF-A0AAW0HCT2-F1
#
_entry.id   AF-A0AAW0HCT2-F1
#
_cell.length_a   1.000
_cell.length_b   1.000
_cell.length_c   1.000
_cell.angle_alpha   90.00
_cell.angle_beta   90.00
_cell.angle_gamma   90.00
#
_symmetry.space_group_name_H-M   'P 1'
#
loop_
_entity.id
_entity.type
_entity.pdbx_description
1 polymer ?
#
loop_
_entity_poly.entity_id
_entity_poly.type
_entity_poly.pdbx_seq_one_letter_code
_entity_poly.pdbx_strand_id
1 'polypeptide(L)'
;MVGLAARRASSRVSDMNLLQFLVSVFVLLLSGREVTGTLKTTVDPSLKIYKKMFEVKRREQLLALKNLAQLNDIHQQYKILDVMLKGLFKVLEDSRTVLTAANVLPDGPFPQDEKLKDAFSHVVENTAFFGDVVLRFPKIVHYYFDRNSNWNVLIRWGISFCNQTGVFDQGPHSPILNLMAQELGIAEKDSDFQNPFRMDRTEVTTKEEHKNKLVQSGREGTSEEAGASEEVGASEEAGASEEAGASEEAAVEEVPRFIPSTDPFQKALREEEKRRKKEEKRKEIRKGPRISRSQSEL
;
A
#
# COMPACT_ATOMS: atom_id res chain seq x y z
N MET A 1 -15.43 58.34 -84.93
CA MET A 1 -15.80 59.33 -83.90
C MET A 1 -16.95 58.75 -83.09
N VAL A 2 -16.82 58.80 -81.74
CA VAL A 2 -17.79 58.34 -80.70
C VAL A 2 -17.95 56.80 -80.66
N GLY A 3 -17.82 56.06 -79.57
CA GLY A 3 -17.62 56.31 -78.15
C GLY A 3 -18.02 55.03 -77.38
N LEU A 4 -17.64 54.93 -76.10
CA LEU A 4 -18.06 53.94 -75.09
C LEU A 4 -17.44 52.52 -75.12
N ALA A 5 -16.53 52.26 -74.17
CA ALA A 5 -16.87 51.46 -72.99
C ALA A 5 -15.64 51.35 -72.06
N ALA A 6 -15.79 51.91 -70.87
CA ALA A 6 -14.84 51.80 -69.76
C ALA A 6 -14.76 50.37 -69.23
N ARG A 7 -13.57 49.94 -68.78
CA ARG A 7 -13.43 49.07 -67.61
C ARG A 7 -12.10 49.32 -66.90
N ARG A 8 -12.24 49.94 -65.74
CA ARG A 8 -11.25 50.23 -64.70
C ARG A 8 -10.95 48.92 -63.95
N ALA A 9 -9.70 48.47 -63.92
CA ALA A 9 -9.25 47.55 -62.87
C ALA A 9 -8.55 48.41 -61.80
N SER A 10 -9.31 48.74 -60.76
CA SER A 10 -8.84 49.46 -59.59
C SER A 10 -8.16 48.48 -58.65
N SER A 11 -6.85 48.66 -58.43
CA SER A 11 -6.20 48.24 -57.20
C SER A 11 -6.93 48.90 -56.02
N ARG A 12 -7.42 48.10 -55.06
CA ARG A 12 -7.83 48.60 -53.73
C ARG A 12 -7.10 47.79 -52.67
N VAL A 13 -5.97 48.33 -52.24
CA VAL A 13 -5.33 47.98 -50.96
C VAL A 13 -5.21 49.29 -50.21
N SER A 14 -6.24 49.61 -49.41
CA SER A 14 -6.37 50.73 -48.45
C SER A 14 -7.80 50.61 -47.90
N ASP A 15 -8.17 50.73 -46.63
CA ASP A 15 -7.48 51.09 -45.39
C ASP A 15 -8.36 50.49 -44.27
N MET A 16 -7.81 49.65 -43.40
CA MET A 16 -8.54 49.26 -42.19
C MET A 16 -8.43 50.40 -41.17
N ASN A 17 -9.56 51.06 -40.95
CA ASN A 17 -9.69 52.22 -40.08
C ASN A 17 -9.24 51.86 -38.65
N LEU A 18 -8.25 52.57 -38.09
CA LEU A 18 -7.67 52.30 -36.75
C LEU A 18 -8.76 52.22 -35.66
N LEU A 19 -9.82 53.00 -35.81
CA LEU A 19 -10.98 52.98 -34.92
C LEU A 19 -11.73 51.64 -34.96
N GLN A 20 -11.80 51.00 -36.13
CA GLN A 20 -12.46 49.72 -36.33
C GLN A 20 -11.64 48.56 -35.73
N PHE A 21 -10.31 48.66 -35.79
CA PHE A 21 -9.41 47.73 -35.09
C PHE A 21 -9.50 47.88 -33.57
N LEU A 22 -9.54 49.11 -33.06
CA LEU A 22 -9.71 49.39 -31.63
C LEU A 22 -11.07 48.91 -31.09
N VAL A 23 -12.15 49.05 -31.87
CA VAL A 23 -13.46 48.49 -31.53
C VAL A 23 -13.42 46.95 -31.50
N SER A 24 -12.77 46.30 -32.47
CA SER A 24 -12.62 44.84 -32.45
C SER A 24 -11.79 44.35 -31.26
N VAL A 25 -10.69 45.02 -30.92
CA VAL A 25 -9.88 44.70 -29.73
C VAL A 25 -10.68 44.95 -28.44
N PHE A 26 -11.45 46.03 -28.38
CA PHE A 26 -12.29 46.35 -27.23
C PHE A 26 -13.46 45.36 -27.05
N VAL A 27 -14.09 44.90 -28.13
CA VAL A 27 -15.10 43.84 -28.09
C VAL A 27 -14.49 42.51 -27.65
N LEU A 28 -13.28 42.17 -28.13
CA LEU A 28 -12.55 40.97 -27.68
C LEU A 28 -12.16 41.05 -26.19
N LEU A 29 -11.80 42.23 -25.69
CA LEU A 29 -11.47 42.48 -24.29
C LEU A 29 -12.71 42.51 -23.38
N LEU A 30 -13.88 42.93 -23.89
CA LEU A 30 -15.15 42.93 -23.15
C LEU A 30 -15.84 41.56 -23.12
N SER A 31 -15.57 40.68 -24.08
CA SER A 31 -16.06 39.29 -24.07
C SER A 31 -15.21 38.34 -23.22
N GLY A 32 -14.08 38.80 -22.67
CA GLY A 32 -13.15 37.99 -21.86
C GLY A 32 -13.33 38.09 -20.35
N ARG A 33 -14.51 38.49 -19.84
CA ARG A 33 -14.72 38.69 -18.40
C ARG A 33 -16.03 38.11 -17.90
N GLU A 34 -16.11 36.77 -17.90
CA GLU A 34 -16.84 36.05 -16.87
C GLU A 34 -15.85 35.46 -15.87
N VAL A 35 -15.32 36.34 -15.01
CA VAL A 35 -14.86 35.94 -13.68
C VAL A 35 -16.12 35.88 -12.82
N THR A 36 -16.72 34.71 -12.72
CA THR A 36 -17.54 34.37 -11.56
C THR A 36 -16.71 33.46 -10.67
N GLY A 37 -15.90 34.12 -9.83
CA GLY A 37 -15.37 33.48 -8.65
C GLY A 37 -16.52 32.99 -7.78
N THR A 38 -16.71 31.68 -7.77
CA THR A 38 -17.28 30.98 -6.61
C THR A 38 -16.51 29.68 -6.40
N LEU A 39 -15.20 29.80 -6.16
CA LEU A 39 -14.41 28.72 -5.57
C LEU A 39 -14.82 28.60 -4.09
N LYS A 40 -16.04 28.14 -3.84
CA LYS A 40 -16.37 27.50 -2.57
C LYS A 40 -15.87 26.08 -2.74
N THR A 41 -14.70 25.81 -2.17
CA THR A 41 -14.18 24.47 -1.88
C THR A 41 -15.14 23.73 -0.96
N THR A 42 -16.32 23.37 -1.46
CA THR A 42 -17.19 22.41 -0.81
C THR A 42 -16.57 21.05 -1.12
N VAL A 43 -15.66 20.63 -0.24
CA VAL A 43 -15.10 19.27 -0.29
C VAL A 43 -16.26 18.30 -0.43
N ASP A 44 -16.24 17.50 -1.49
CA ASP A 44 -17.27 16.52 -1.81
C ASP A 44 -17.64 15.70 -0.55
N PRO A 45 -18.91 15.71 -0.09
CA PRO A 45 -19.33 14.95 1.08
C PRO A 45 -18.97 13.47 0.99
N SER A 46 -19.04 12.86 -0.19
CA SER A 46 -18.68 11.45 -0.40
C SER A 46 -17.18 11.23 -0.20
N LEU A 47 -16.34 12.13 -0.72
CA LEU A 47 -14.89 12.11 -0.51
C LEU A 47 -14.54 12.26 0.99
N LYS A 48 -15.28 13.10 1.72
CA LYS A 48 -15.07 13.28 3.16
C LYS A 48 -15.39 12.01 3.96
N ILE A 49 -16.44 11.29 3.59
CA ILE A 49 -16.77 9.99 4.19
C ILE A 49 -15.68 8.98 3.84
N TYR A 50 -15.27 8.93 2.57
CA TYR A 50 -14.21 8.05 2.11
C TYR A 50 -12.91 8.25 2.89
N LYS A 51 -12.46 9.50 3.11
CA LYS A 51 -11.29 9.82 3.94
C LYS A 51 -11.36 9.21 5.34
N LYS A 52 -12.54 9.16 5.97
CA LYS A 52 -12.70 8.54 7.30
C LYS A 52 -12.53 7.01 7.24
N MET A 53 -13.10 6.37 6.22
CA MET A 53 -12.95 4.92 6.00
C MET A 53 -11.49 4.56 5.68
N PHE A 54 -10.83 5.38 4.88
CA PHE A 54 -9.41 5.27 4.59
C PHE A 54 -8.60 5.27 5.90
N GLU A 55 -8.82 6.21 6.82
CA GLU A 55 -8.12 6.23 8.13
C GLU A 55 -8.32 4.95 8.96
N VAL A 56 -9.52 4.36 8.95
CA VAL A 56 -9.77 3.06 9.60
C VAL A 56 -8.89 1.99 8.96
N LYS A 57 -8.88 1.92 7.64
CA LYS A 57 -8.08 0.95 6.89
C LYS A 57 -6.58 1.08 7.14
N ARG A 58 -6.08 2.31 7.16
CA ARG A 58 -4.66 2.62 7.43
C ARG A 58 -4.22 2.09 8.79
N ARG A 59 -5.08 2.17 9.82
CA ARG A 59 -4.77 1.64 11.16
C ARG A 59 -4.64 0.12 11.16
N GLU A 60 -5.53 -0.60 10.48
CA GLU A 60 -5.48 -2.06 10.36
C GLU A 60 -4.20 -2.52 9.64
N GLN A 61 -3.90 -1.87 8.51
CA GLN A 61 -2.69 -2.12 7.72
C GLN A 61 -1.41 -1.90 8.53
N LEU A 62 -1.30 -0.77 9.22
CA LEU A 62 -0.14 -0.44 10.04
C LEU A 62 0.03 -1.41 11.22
N LEU A 63 -1.08 -1.86 11.83
CA LEU A 63 -1.03 -2.87 12.89
C LEU A 63 -0.47 -4.20 12.37
N ALA A 64 -0.89 -4.62 11.18
CA ALA A 64 -0.37 -5.84 10.55
C ALA A 64 1.14 -5.73 10.22
N LEU A 65 1.60 -4.57 9.76
CA LEU A 65 3.03 -4.33 9.51
C LEU A 65 3.86 -4.30 10.80
N LYS A 66 3.31 -3.79 11.90
CA LYS A 66 3.97 -3.86 13.22
C LYS A 66 4.19 -5.31 13.65
N ASN A 67 3.19 -6.16 13.48
CA ASN A 67 3.30 -7.59 13.80
C ASN A 67 4.35 -8.28 12.92
N LEU A 68 4.36 -7.98 11.61
CA LEU A 68 5.39 -8.46 10.70
C LEU A 68 6.80 -8.02 11.11
N ALA A 69 6.96 -6.75 11.48
CA ALA A 69 8.25 -6.19 11.89
C ALA A 69 8.76 -6.78 13.21
N GLN A 70 7.88 -7.33 14.06
CA GLN A 70 8.24 -8.04 15.28
C GLN A 70 8.60 -9.52 15.04
N LEU A 71 8.44 -10.04 13.81
CA LEU A 71 8.97 -11.36 13.48
C LEU A 71 10.49 -11.33 13.52
N ASN A 72 11.06 -12.22 14.34
CA ASN A 72 12.52 -12.40 14.43
C ASN A 72 13.07 -13.20 13.25
N ASP A 73 12.21 -13.84 12.46
CA ASP A 73 12.59 -14.62 11.27
C ASP A 73 12.54 -13.75 10.01
N ILE A 74 13.72 -13.37 9.52
CA ILE A 74 13.89 -12.56 8.31
C ILE A 74 13.41 -13.32 7.07
N HIS A 75 13.67 -14.63 6.97
CA HIS A 75 13.26 -15.42 5.80
C HIS A 75 11.73 -15.46 5.66
N GLN A 76 11.01 -15.58 6.79
CA GLN A 76 9.56 -15.49 6.77
C GLN A 76 9.06 -14.10 6.40
N GLN A 77 9.73 -13.03 6.86
CA GLN A 77 9.40 -11.67 6.40
C GLN A 77 9.51 -11.54 4.87
N TYR A 78 10.59 -12.05 4.27
CA TYR A 78 10.74 -12.07 2.81
C TYR A 78 9.62 -12.84 2.11
N LYS A 79 9.21 -14.00 2.65
CA LYS A 79 8.17 -14.84 2.08
C LYS A 79 6.79 -14.19 2.17
N ILE A 80 6.45 -13.63 3.34
CA ILE A 80 5.17 -12.95 3.55
C ILE A 80 5.09 -11.70 2.66
N LEU A 81 6.18 -10.92 2.58
CA LEU A 81 6.25 -9.73 1.74
C LEU A 81 6.21 -10.06 0.24
N ASP A 82 6.80 -11.18 -0.21
CA ASP A 82 6.68 -11.61 -1.61
C ASP A 82 5.21 -11.83 -2.02
N VAL A 83 4.48 -12.62 -1.24
CA VAL A 83 3.06 -12.90 -1.49
C VAL A 83 2.24 -11.61 -1.45
N MET A 84 2.51 -10.75 -0.46
CA MET A 84 1.82 -9.47 -0.32
C MET A 84 2.07 -8.53 -1.49
N LEU A 85 3.33 -8.33 -1.89
CA LEU A 85 3.69 -7.42 -2.99
C LEU A 85 3.06 -7.89 -4.31
N LYS A 86 3.13 -9.19 -4.61
CA LYS A 86 2.47 -9.77 -5.80
C LYS A 86 0.97 -9.50 -5.82
N GLY A 87 0.29 -9.71 -4.68
CA GLY A 87 -1.14 -9.43 -4.55
C GLY A 87 -1.48 -7.94 -4.69
N LEU A 88 -0.73 -7.08 -4.01
CA LEU A 88 -0.89 -5.62 -4.04
C LEU A 88 -0.79 -5.08 -5.46
N PHE A 89 0.29 -5.44 -6.17
CA PHE A 89 0.53 -4.94 -7.51
C PHE A 89 -0.48 -5.44 -8.53
N LYS A 90 -0.94 -6.69 -8.39
CA LYS A 90 -2.03 -7.21 -9.23
C LYS A 90 -3.31 -6.40 -9.05
N VAL A 91 -3.74 -6.17 -7.80
CA VAL A 91 -4.95 -5.38 -7.52
C VAL A 91 -4.82 -3.94 -8.03
N LEU A 92 -3.63 -3.34 -7.88
CA LEU A 92 -3.35 -2.01 -8.38
C LEU A 92 -3.45 -1.93 -9.92
N GLU A 93 -2.94 -2.92 -10.63
CA GLU A 93 -3.01 -3.03 -12.10
C GLU A 93 -4.44 -3.23 -12.59
N ASP A 94 -5.18 -4.16 -11.97
CA ASP A 94 -6.58 -4.43 -12.31
C ASP A 94 -7.45 -3.18 -12.07
N SER A 95 -7.25 -2.50 -10.94
CA SER A 95 -8.02 -1.30 -10.58
C SER A 95 -7.68 -0.11 -11.47
N ARG A 96 -6.40 0.08 -11.81
CA ARG A 96 -5.97 1.09 -12.80
C ARG A 96 -6.67 0.87 -14.14
N THR A 97 -6.76 -0.38 -14.59
CA THR A 97 -7.41 -0.72 -15.86
C THR A 97 -8.88 -0.31 -15.85
N VAL A 98 -9.60 -0.60 -14.76
CA VAL A 98 -11.01 -0.20 -14.58
C VAL A 98 -11.18 1.31 -14.62
N LEU A 99 -10.39 2.06 -13.85
CA LEU A 99 -10.48 3.53 -13.79
C LEU A 99 -10.12 4.19 -15.12
N THR A 100 -9.09 3.68 -15.80
CA THR A 100 -8.64 4.20 -17.10
C THR A 100 -9.69 3.96 -18.17
N ALA A 101 -10.30 2.77 -18.21
CA ALA A 101 -11.34 2.44 -19.19
C ALA A 101 -12.63 3.27 -19.00
N ALA A 102 -12.91 3.69 -17.77
CA ALA A 102 -14.03 4.57 -17.44
C ALA A 102 -13.68 6.06 -17.48
N ASN A 103 -12.45 6.41 -17.87
CA ASN A 103 -11.93 7.79 -17.90
C ASN A 103 -12.15 8.56 -16.58
N VAL A 104 -11.99 7.88 -15.44
CA VAL A 104 -12.12 8.51 -14.12
C VAL A 104 -10.96 9.48 -13.91
N LEU A 105 -11.29 10.75 -13.66
CA LEU A 105 -10.32 11.79 -13.34
C LEU A 105 -10.01 11.76 -11.83
N PRO A 106 -8.73 11.75 -11.43
CA PRO A 106 -8.36 11.70 -10.01
C PRO A 106 -8.78 12.95 -9.24
N ASP A 107 -8.69 14.13 -9.85
CA ASP A 107 -9.09 15.44 -9.32
C ASP A 107 -10.59 15.75 -9.51
N GLY A 108 -11.34 14.79 -10.05
CA GLY A 108 -12.78 14.87 -10.24
C GLY A 108 -13.59 14.61 -8.97
N PRO A 109 -14.94 14.62 -9.08
CA PRO A 109 -15.81 14.20 -7.99
C PRO A 109 -15.57 12.73 -7.63
N PHE A 110 -15.79 12.36 -6.37
CA PHE A 110 -15.64 10.97 -5.95
C PHE A 110 -16.62 10.08 -6.72
N PRO A 111 -16.19 8.92 -7.27
CA PRO A 111 -17.05 8.06 -8.05
C PRO A 111 -18.32 7.66 -7.29
N GLN A 112 -19.45 7.55 -8.00
CA GLN A 112 -20.73 7.14 -7.41
C GLN A 112 -21.04 5.67 -7.65
N ASP A 113 -20.64 5.14 -8.81
CA ASP A 113 -20.71 3.73 -9.15
C ASP A 113 -19.85 2.87 -8.20
N GLU A 114 -20.40 1.76 -7.73
CA GLU A 114 -19.76 0.89 -6.72
C GLU A 114 -18.45 0.28 -7.24
N LYS A 115 -18.43 -0.18 -8.49
CA LYS A 115 -17.24 -0.76 -9.09
C LYS A 115 -16.12 0.28 -9.26
N LEU A 116 -16.47 1.51 -9.62
CA LEU A 116 -15.51 2.61 -9.69
C LEU A 116 -15.04 3.07 -8.30
N LYS A 117 -15.93 3.09 -7.29
CA LYS A 117 -15.55 3.35 -5.89
C LYS A 117 -14.53 2.33 -5.39
N ASP A 118 -14.78 1.05 -5.65
CA ASP A 118 -13.87 -0.03 -5.26
C ASP A 118 -12.53 0.10 -5.95
N ALA A 119 -12.51 0.30 -7.26
CA ALA A 119 -11.28 0.49 -8.01
C ALA A 119 -10.49 1.73 -7.56
N PHE A 120 -11.18 2.86 -7.32
CA PHE A 120 -10.56 4.08 -6.79
C PHE A 120 -9.93 3.81 -5.42
N SER A 121 -10.68 3.16 -4.54
CA SER A 121 -10.24 2.87 -3.18
C SER A 121 -9.07 1.90 -3.17
N HIS A 122 -9.11 0.86 -4.01
CA HIS A 122 -8.00 -0.05 -4.21
C HIS A 122 -6.73 0.68 -4.65
N VAL A 123 -6.80 1.60 -5.61
CA VAL A 123 -5.61 2.37 -6.05
C VAL A 123 -5.03 3.18 -4.89
N VAL A 124 -5.87 3.95 -4.20
CA VAL A 124 -5.46 4.84 -3.11
C VAL A 124 -4.86 4.04 -1.95
N GLU A 125 -5.53 2.98 -1.52
CA GLU A 125 -5.11 2.20 -0.37
C GLU A 125 -3.89 1.33 -0.63
N ASN A 126 -3.81 0.69 -1.80
CA ASN A 126 -2.64 -0.14 -2.13
C ASN A 126 -1.40 0.73 -2.34
N THR A 127 -1.55 1.93 -2.92
CA THR A 127 -0.44 2.87 -3.07
C THR A 127 0.06 3.34 -1.70
N ALA A 128 -0.85 3.75 -0.80
CA ALA A 128 -0.49 4.15 0.56
C ALA A 128 0.17 3.00 1.34
N PHE A 129 -0.41 1.80 1.27
CA PHE A 129 0.08 0.63 1.98
C PHE A 129 1.46 0.21 1.48
N PHE A 130 1.67 0.22 0.16
CA PHE A 130 2.99 -0.02 -0.40
C PHE A 130 4.01 1.01 0.11
N GLY A 131 3.63 2.28 0.24
CA GLY A 131 4.46 3.32 0.85
C GLY A 131 4.94 2.96 2.27
N ASP A 132 4.07 2.41 3.13
CA ASP A 132 4.50 1.98 4.47
C ASP A 132 5.48 0.82 4.42
N VAL A 133 5.26 -0.12 3.49
CA VAL A 133 6.09 -1.31 3.32
C VAL A 133 7.48 -0.90 2.84
N VAL A 134 7.56 -0.02 1.85
CA VAL A 134 8.80 0.58 1.33
C VAL A 134 9.60 1.20 2.47
N LEU A 135 8.94 2.03 3.28
CA LEU A 135 9.62 2.78 4.32
C LEU A 135 10.09 1.89 5.49
N ARG A 136 9.36 0.83 5.82
CA ARG A 136 9.70 -0.08 6.95
C ARG A 136 10.62 -1.22 6.56
N PHE A 137 10.52 -1.72 5.33
CA PHE A 137 11.26 -2.88 4.82
C PHE A 137 12.04 -2.57 3.53
N PRO A 138 12.81 -1.47 3.46
CA PRO A 138 13.39 -0.98 2.20
C PRO A 138 14.27 -2.03 1.52
N LYS A 139 15.08 -2.78 2.29
CA LYS A 139 15.93 -3.86 1.76
C LYS A 139 15.13 -4.95 1.04
N ILE A 140 14.02 -5.38 1.64
CA ILE A 140 13.16 -6.45 1.10
C ILE A 140 12.41 -5.94 -0.12
N VAL A 141 11.91 -4.70 -0.05
CA VAL A 141 11.17 -4.11 -1.17
C VAL A 141 12.06 -3.93 -2.37
N HIS A 142 13.25 -3.34 -2.24
CA HIS A 142 14.19 -3.19 -3.36
C HIS A 142 14.57 -4.54 -3.98
N TYR A 143 14.69 -5.60 -3.17
CA TYR A 143 14.91 -6.94 -3.70
C TYR A 143 13.82 -7.35 -4.72
N TYR A 144 12.54 -7.12 -4.45
CA TYR A 144 11.47 -7.51 -5.38
C TYR A 144 11.15 -6.45 -6.44
N PHE A 145 11.08 -5.18 -6.03
CA PHE A 145 10.60 -4.07 -6.84
C PHE A 145 11.56 -3.69 -7.97
N ASP A 146 12.86 -3.60 -7.70
CA ASP A 146 13.84 -3.12 -8.69
C ASP A 146 13.99 -4.10 -9.88
N ARG A 147 13.58 -5.35 -9.69
CA ARG A 147 13.59 -6.40 -10.73
C ARG A 147 12.32 -6.44 -11.58
N ASN A 148 11.33 -5.61 -11.25
CA ASN A 148 10.05 -5.58 -11.94
C ASN A 148 9.75 -4.17 -12.47
N SER A 149 10.09 -3.94 -13.73
CA SER A 149 9.88 -2.64 -14.37
C SER A 149 8.40 -2.25 -14.46
N ASN A 150 7.48 -3.21 -14.60
CA ASN A 150 6.04 -2.92 -14.60
C ASN A 150 5.58 -2.35 -13.26
N TRP A 151 6.08 -2.89 -12.15
CA TRP A 151 5.78 -2.38 -10.81
C TRP A 151 6.26 -0.93 -10.65
N ASN A 152 7.42 -0.59 -11.21
CA ASN A 152 7.90 0.79 -11.21
C ASN A 152 6.93 1.74 -11.94
N VAL A 153 6.47 1.36 -13.13
CA VAL A 153 5.48 2.13 -13.90
C VAL A 153 4.17 2.28 -13.12
N LEU A 154 3.68 1.20 -12.52
CA LEU A 154 2.44 1.20 -11.74
C LEU A 154 2.53 2.10 -10.51
N ILE A 155 3.64 2.11 -9.78
CA ILE A 155 3.81 3.01 -8.62
C ILE A 155 3.93 4.46 -9.04
N ARG A 156 4.69 4.78 -10.10
CA ARG A 156 4.77 6.15 -10.60
C ARG A 156 3.37 6.67 -10.96
N TRP A 157 2.58 5.84 -11.64
CA TRP A 157 1.19 6.16 -11.93
C TRP A 157 0.34 6.29 -10.65
N GLY A 158 0.44 5.35 -9.72
CA GLY A 158 -0.32 5.35 -8.46
C GLY A 158 -0.03 6.57 -7.58
N ILE A 159 1.25 6.95 -7.43
CA ILE A 159 1.66 8.18 -6.73
C ILE A 159 1.03 9.40 -7.42
N SER A 160 1.16 9.51 -8.74
CA SER A 160 0.59 10.63 -9.49
C SER A 160 -0.92 10.72 -9.33
N PHE A 161 -1.61 9.58 -9.42
CA PHE A 161 -3.05 9.50 -9.22
C PHE A 161 -3.41 9.99 -7.81
N CYS A 162 -2.79 9.42 -6.78
CA CYS A 162 -3.05 9.75 -5.38
C CYS A 162 -2.82 11.23 -5.05
N ASN A 163 -1.74 11.83 -5.57
CA ASN A 163 -1.44 13.25 -5.37
C ASN A 163 -2.52 14.19 -5.93
N GLN A 164 -3.27 13.75 -6.94
CA GLN A 164 -4.34 14.56 -7.56
C GLN A 164 -5.71 14.35 -6.89
N THR A 165 -5.91 13.24 -6.17
CA THR A 165 -7.20 12.92 -5.51
C THR A 165 -7.59 13.83 -4.36
N GLY A 166 -6.63 14.54 -3.78
CA GLY A 166 -6.78 15.26 -2.54
C GLY A 166 -7.03 14.36 -1.31
N VAL A 167 -6.98 13.03 -1.42
CA VAL A 167 -7.17 12.11 -0.28
C VAL A 167 -6.08 12.31 0.77
N PHE A 168 -4.84 12.53 0.33
CA PHE A 168 -3.66 12.71 1.17
C PHE A 168 -3.41 14.17 1.56
N ASP A 169 -4.34 15.07 1.21
CA ASP A 169 -4.24 16.47 1.59
C ASP A 169 -4.42 16.59 3.10
N GLN A 170 -3.35 17.04 3.76
CA GLN A 170 -3.29 17.28 5.20
C GLN A 170 -3.40 15.98 6.02
N GLY A 171 -3.04 16.05 7.30
CA GLY A 171 -3.07 14.89 8.20
C GLY A 171 -1.83 13.99 8.13
N PRO A 172 -1.85 12.86 8.86
CA PRO A 172 -0.64 12.08 9.17
C PRO A 172 -0.09 11.29 7.98
N HIS A 173 -0.89 11.01 6.96
CA HIS A 173 -0.45 10.26 5.77
C HIS A 173 0.02 11.17 4.64
N SER A 174 -0.11 12.49 4.76
CA SER A 174 0.33 13.44 3.74
C SER A 174 1.79 13.27 3.29
N PRO A 175 2.79 12.93 4.15
CA PRO A 175 4.16 12.79 3.67
C PRO A 175 4.44 11.44 2.99
N ILE A 176 3.55 10.44 3.10
CA ILE A 176 3.90 9.06 2.76
C ILE A 176 4.29 8.89 1.28
N LEU A 177 3.60 9.58 0.38
CA LEU A 177 3.81 9.49 -1.06
C LEU A 177 5.16 10.10 -1.46
N ASN A 178 5.52 11.23 -0.86
CA ASN A 178 6.82 11.86 -1.07
C ASN A 178 7.96 10.99 -0.49
N LEU A 179 7.80 10.53 0.75
CA LEU A 179 8.80 9.69 1.41
C LEU A 179 9.07 8.39 0.63
N MET A 180 8.01 7.70 0.18
CA MET A 180 8.18 6.47 -0.62
C MET A 180 8.83 6.78 -1.99
N ALA A 181 8.49 7.91 -2.62
CA ALA A 181 9.08 8.29 -3.90
C ALA A 181 10.58 8.54 -3.76
N GLN A 182 11.01 9.18 -2.67
CA GLN A 182 12.42 9.39 -2.38
C GLN A 182 13.15 8.09 -2.01
N GLU A 183 12.57 7.22 -1.18
CA GLU A 183 13.17 5.92 -0.83
C GLU A 183 13.39 5.06 -2.10
N LEU A 184 12.42 5.04 -3.01
CA LEU A 184 12.49 4.29 -4.28
C LEU A 184 13.36 4.95 -5.35
N GLY A 185 13.87 6.17 -5.14
CA GLY A 185 14.61 6.92 -6.16
C GLY A 185 13.74 7.33 -7.36
N ILE A 186 12.43 7.50 -7.15
CA ILE A 186 11.49 8.01 -8.15
C ILE A 186 11.55 9.53 -8.21
N ALA A 187 11.67 10.17 -7.05
CA ALA A 187 11.88 11.60 -6.88
C ALA A 187 13.33 11.89 -6.48
N GLU A 188 13.78 13.12 -6.70
CA GLU A 188 15.06 13.59 -6.15
C GLU A 188 15.04 13.48 -4.62
N LYS A 189 16.15 13.04 -4.05
CA LYS A 189 16.29 12.94 -2.60
C LYS A 189 16.65 14.31 -2.05
N ASP A 190 15.93 14.73 -1.02
CA ASP A 190 16.34 15.90 -0.26
C ASP A 190 17.73 15.65 0.36
N SER A 191 18.57 16.68 0.44
CA SER A 191 19.96 16.54 0.90
C SER A 191 20.09 15.93 2.30
N ASP A 192 19.03 16.07 3.10
CA ASP A 192 18.87 15.61 4.47
C ASP A 192 17.88 14.44 4.59
N PHE A 193 17.46 13.82 3.48
CA PHE A 193 16.49 12.72 3.52
C PHE A 193 17.02 11.55 4.35
N GLN A 194 16.35 11.33 5.49
CA GLN A 194 16.49 10.13 6.29
C GLN A 194 15.11 9.51 6.46
N ASN A 195 14.95 8.29 5.97
CA ASN A 195 13.68 7.58 6.13
C ASN A 195 13.40 7.35 7.63
N PRO A 196 12.34 7.97 8.18
CA PRO A 196 12.08 7.99 9.62
C PRO A 196 11.60 6.63 10.16
N PHE A 197 11.31 5.68 9.28
CA PHE A 197 10.83 4.34 9.63
C PHE A 197 11.90 3.26 9.47
N ARG A 198 13.16 3.66 9.18
CA ARG A 198 14.28 2.71 9.13
C ARG A 198 14.46 2.05 10.49
N MET A 199 14.24 0.74 10.50
CA MET A 199 14.60 -0.11 11.64
C MET A 199 16.04 -0.57 11.42
N ASP A 200 17.01 0.07 12.07
CA ASP A 200 18.41 -0.35 12.04
C ASP A 200 18.57 -1.71 12.75
N ARG A 201 18.37 -2.81 12.02
CA ARG A 201 18.59 -4.18 12.52
C ARG A 201 20.08 -4.60 12.48
N THR A 202 20.99 -3.70 12.12
CA THR A 202 22.44 -3.95 12.02
C THR A 202 23.12 -4.29 13.35
N GLU A 203 22.47 -4.09 14.50
CA GLU A 203 23.03 -4.45 15.80
C GLU A 203 22.80 -5.92 16.23
N VAL A 204 21.87 -6.65 15.59
CA VAL A 204 21.54 -8.01 16.03
C VAL A 204 22.56 -9.02 15.52
N THR A 205 23.05 -8.84 14.29
CA THR A 205 24.06 -9.72 13.67
C THR A 205 25.42 -9.61 14.36
N THR A 206 25.84 -8.42 14.79
CA THR A 206 27.14 -8.23 15.47
C THR A 206 27.15 -8.79 16.89
N LYS A 207 26.03 -8.73 17.61
CA LYS A 207 25.91 -9.31 18.96
C LYS A 207 25.80 -10.84 18.92
N GLU A 208 25.14 -11.43 17.92
CA GLU A 208 25.11 -12.88 17.73
C GLU A 208 26.43 -13.45 17.21
N GLU A 209 27.14 -12.75 16.33
CA GLU A 209 28.49 -13.17 15.89
C GLU A 209 29.51 -13.10 17.04
N HIS A 210 29.45 -12.09 17.90
CA HIS A 210 30.32 -12.00 19.09
C HIS A 210 29.97 -13.07 20.13
N LYS A 211 28.69 -13.39 20.31
CA LYS A 211 28.25 -14.46 21.23
C LYS A 211 28.62 -15.85 20.71
N ASN A 212 28.53 -16.09 19.39
CA ASN A 212 28.92 -17.36 18.78
C ASN A 212 30.44 -17.56 18.75
N LYS A 213 31.24 -16.49 18.59
CA LYS A 213 32.69 -16.55 18.73
C LYS A 213 33.15 -16.86 20.16
N LEU A 214 32.45 -16.36 21.19
CA LEU A 214 32.75 -16.68 22.59
C LEU A 214 32.37 -18.12 22.99
N VAL A 215 31.39 -18.72 22.30
CA VAL A 215 30.92 -20.08 22.59
C VAL A 215 31.73 -21.15 21.84
N GLN A 216 32.26 -20.84 20.65
CA GLN A 216 33.14 -21.76 19.91
C GLN A 216 34.55 -21.88 20.52
N SER A 217 35.05 -20.87 21.24
CA SER A 217 36.37 -20.96 21.89
C SER A 217 36.36 -21.76 23.21
N GLY A 218 35.19 -22.26 23.65
CA GLY A 218 35.04 -22.96 24.94
C GLY A 218 34.58 -24.42 24.83
N ARG A 219 34.51 -24.99 23.61
CA ARG A 219 33.89 -26.32 23.41
C ARG A 219 34.59 -27.18 22.36
N GLU A 220 35.92 -27.17 22.36
CA GLU A 220 36.71 -28.28 21.80
C GLU A 220 37.25 -29.12 22.95
N GLY A 221 36.54 -30.22 23.22
CA GLY A 221 36.91 -31.18 24.25
C GLY A 221 35.88 -32.30 24.31
N THR A 222 36.35 -33.48 23.90
CA THR A 222 35.81 -34.83 24.12
C THR A 222 34.68 -35.34 23.22
N SER A 223 35.13 -36.32 22.43
CA SER A 223 34.56 -37.32 21.54
C SER A 223 33.60 -38.34 22.17
N GLU A 224 33.08 -39.20 21.27
CA GLU A 224 32.55 -40.57 21.47
C GLU A 224 31.09 -40.68 21.98
N GLU A 225 30.23 -41.61 21.56
CA GLU A 225 30.17 -42.65 20.51
C GLU A 225 28.73 -43.26 20.58
N ALA A 226 28.27 -43.90 19.49
CA ALA A 226 27.22 -44.96 19.41
C ALA A 226 25.78 -44.61 19.87
N GLY A 227 24.68 -45.22 19.41
CA GLY A 227 24.31 -46.32 18.50
C GLY A 227 22.75 -46.35 18.49
N ALA A 228 22.10 -46.43 17.34
CA ALA A 228 21.43 -47.62 16.77
C ALA A 228 20.10 -48.08 17.44
N SER A 229 19.14 -48.40 16.54
CA SER A 229 18.01 -49.37 16.67
C SER A 229 16.67 -48.84 17.25
N GLU A 230 15.59 -48.77 16.43
CA GLU A 230 14.50 -49.77 16.22
C GLU A 230 13.52 -49.83 17.42
N GLU A 231 12.18 -49.97 17.35
CA GLU A 231 11.22 -50.48 16.37
C GLU A 231 9.76 -50.11 16.84
N VAL A 232 8.80 -50.09 15.89
CA VAL A 232 7.43 -50.68 15.89
C VAL A 232 6.28 -50.25 16.84
N GLY A 233 5.07 -50.14 16.23
CA GLY A 233 3.76 -50.56 16.79
C GLY A 233 2.67 -49.48 16.76
N ALA A 234 1.82 -49.37 15.72
CA ALA A 234 0.50 -50.01 15.50
C ALA A 234 -0.63 -49.53 16.45
N SER A 235 -1.59 -48.75 15.92
CA SER A 235 -3.05 -49.04 15.75
C SER A 235 -3.88 -48.78 17.02
N GLU A 236 -4.99 -48.03 17.03
CA GLU A 236 -6.34 -48.36 16.51
C GLU A 236 -7.33 -47.17 16.72
N GLU A 237 -8.36 -47.09 15.85
CA GLU A 237 -9.80 -46.72 16.04
C GLU A 237 -10.28 -45.60 17.01
N ALA A 238 -11.46 -44.94 16.93
CA ALA A 238 -12.66 -44.90 16.06
C ALA A 238 -13.54 -43.67 16.48
N GLY A 239 -14.58 -43.35 15.69
CA GLY A 239 -15.84 -42.66 16.12
C GLY A 239 -15.94 -41.14 15.91
N ALA A 240 -16.68 -40.62 14.91
CA ALA A 240 -18.14 -40.30 14.87
C ALA A 240 -18.47 -38.88 15.44
N SER A 241 -18.80 -37.88 14.59
CA SER A 241 -20.15 -37.27 14.34
C SER A 241 -20.77 -36.62 15.59
N GLU A 242 -21.11 -35.34 15.71
CA GLU A 242 -22.04 -34.39 15.02
C GLU A 242 -21.65 -32.98 15.58
N GLU A 243 -22.02 -31.81 15.06
CA GLU A 243 -23.37 -31.30 14.87
C GLU A 243 -23.26 -29.92 14.17
N ALA A 244 -24.14 -29.68 13.20
CA ALA A 244 -24.28 -28.41 12.52
C ALA A 244 -25.33 -27.57 13.25
N GLY A 245 -24.89 -26.48 13.88
CA GLY A 245 -25.77 -25.47 14.46
C GLY A 245 -25.73 -24.20 13.62
N ALA A 246 -26.77 -23.99 12.81
CA ALA A 246 -27.08 -22.71 12.21
C ALA A 246 -27.78 -21.83 13.26
N SER A 247 -27.26 -20.62 13.48
CA SER A 247 -27.97 -19.57 14.19
C SER A 247 -27.81 -18.26 13.43
N GLU A 248 -28.94 -17.87 12.85
CA GLU A 248 -29.28 -16.60 12.27
C GLU A 248 -29.30 -15.53 13.37
N GLU A 249 -28.46 -14.49 13.25
CA GLU A 249 -28.49 -13.35 14.16
C GLU A 249 -28.36 -12.04 13.38
N ALA A 250 -29.50 -11.34 13.34
CA ALA A 250 -29.73 -9.90 13.32
C ALA A 250 -28.86 -9.00 12.41
N ALA A 251 -29.56 -8.40 11.45
CA ALA A 251 -29.15 -7.24 10.67
C ALA A 251 -28.68 -6.09 11.57
N VAL A 252 -27.37 -5.91 11.63
CA VAL A 252 -26.71 -4.65 11.97
C VAL A 252 -26.40 -3.99 10.63
N GLU A 253 -26.87 -2.76 10.46
CA GLU A 253 -26.61 -1.87 9.33
C GLU A 253 -25.15 -2.02 8.85
N GLU A 254 -24.96 -2.76 7.75
CA GLU A 254 -23.63 -3.08 7.24
C GLU A 254 -22.99 -1.79 6.71
N VAL A 255 -22.08 -1.23 7.49
CA VAL A 255 -20.99 -0.44 6.93
C VAL A 255 -20.35 -1.31 5.84
N PRO A 256 -20.38 -0.91 4.55
CA PRO A 256 -20.02 -1.79 3.47
C PRO A 256 -18.63 -2.36 3.72
N ARG A 257 -18.56 -3.69 3.79
CA ARG A 257 -17.35 -4.46 4.07
C ARG A 257 -16.35 -4.19 2.94
N PHE A 258 -15.52 -3.19 3.19
CA PHE A 258 -14.47 -2.77 2.30
C PHE A 258 -13.52 -3.94 1.96
N ILE A 259 -13.42 -4.28 0.67
CA ILE A 259 -12.70 -5.45 0.13
C ILE A 259 -11.20 -5.34 0.48
N PRO A 260 -10.59 -6.26 1.27
CA PRO A 260 -9.18 -6.14 1.60
C PRO A 260 -8.30 -6.75 0.49
N SER A 261 -7.57 -5.90 -0.23
CA SER A 261 -6.40 -6.31 -1.02
C SER A 261 -5.30 -6.99 -0.19
N THR A 262 -5.40 -6.90 1.14
CA THR A 262 -4.49 -7.50 2.10
C THR A 262 -4.89 -8.91 2.52
N ASP A 263 -5.98 -9.52 2.04
CA ASP A 263 -6.42 -10.83 2.58
C ASP A 263 -5.37 -11.95 2.43
N PRO A 264 -4.66 -12.13 1.30
CA PRO A 264 -3.56 -13.10 1.22
C PRO A 264 -2.44 -12.81 2.24
N PHE A 265 -2.18 -11.54 2.51
CA PHE A 265 -1.20 -11.09 3.50
C PHE A 265 -1.67 -11.33 4.93
N GLN A 266 -2.91 -10.96 5.25
CA GLN A 266 -3.54 -11.21 6.55
C GLN A 266 -3.66 -12.71 6.83
N LYS A 267 -3.96 -13.50 5.80
CA LYS A 267 -3.94 -14.96 5.87
C LYS A 267 -2.54 -15.48 6.19
N ALA A 268 -1.51 -15.04 5.46
CA ALA A 268 -0.12 -15.44 5.72
C ALA A 268 0.34 -15.06 7.15
N LEU A 269 -0.02 -13.86 7.62
CA LEU A 269 0.25 -13.43 9.00
C LEU A 269 -0.48 -14.29 10.04
N ARG A 270 -1.78 -14.57 9.84
CA ARG A 270 -2.57 -15.43 10.74
C ARG A 270 -2.03 -16.85 10.80
N GLU A 271 -1.62 -17.41 9.67
CA GLU A 271 -1.00 -18.74 9.59
C GLU A 271 0.33 -18.79 10.34
N GLU A 272 1.18 -17.76 10.20
CA GLU A 272 2.44 -17.65 10.92
C GLU A 272 2.24 -17.50 12.44
N GLU A 273 1.26 -16.70 12.87
CA GLU A 273 0.92 -16.55 14.29
C GLU A 273 0.44 -17.89 14.89
N LYS A 274 -0.40 -18.64 14.17
CA LYS A 274 -0.83 -19.98 14.58
C LYS A 274 0.36 -20.93 14.72
N ARG A 275 1.33 -20.86 13.80
CA ARG A 275 2.56 -21.68 13.85
C ARG A 275 3.37 -21.37 15.11
N ARG A 276 3.55 -20.09 15.43
CA ARG A 276 4.26 -19.66 16.66
C ARG A 276 3.59 -20.15 17.93
N LYS A 277 2.27 -19.97 18.07
CA LYS A 277 1.52 -20.46 19.24
C LYS A 277 1.66 -21.98 19.41
N LYS A 278 1.64 -22.74 18.30
CA LYS A 278 1.85 -24.20 18.32
C LYS A 278 3.28 -24.56 18.76
N GLU A 279 4.29 -23.80 18.33
CA GLU A 279 5.68 -24.01 18.72
C GLU A 279 5.94 -23.66 20.19
N GLU A 280 5.39 -22.56 20.68
CA GLU A 280 5.46 -22.14 22.08
C GLU A 280 4.81 -23.20 22.99
N LYS A 281 3.62 -23.69 22.64
CA LYS A 281 2.96 -24.79 23.37
C LYS A 281 3.81 -26.07 23.39
N ARG A 282 4.47 -26.42 22.29
CA ARG A 282 5.39 -27.58 22.24
C ARG A 282 6.61 -27.37 23.14
N LYS A 283 7.15 -26.15 23.21
CA LYS A 283 8.26 -25.81 24.10
C LYS A 283 7.85 -25.86 25.57
N GLU A 284 6.63 -25.46 25.90
CA GLU A 284 6.08 -25.56 27.25
C GLU A 284 5.90 -27.01 27.71
N ILE A 285 5.35 -27.88 26.85
CA ILE A 285 5.22 -29.32 27.13
C ILE A 285 6.60 -29.96 27.38
N ARG A 286 7.63 -29.56 26.62
CA ARG A 286 9.02 -30.04 26.80
C ARG A 286 9.66 -29.60 28.11
N LYS A 287 9.16 -28.56 28.78
CA LYS A 287 9.72 -28.08 30.06
C LYS A 287 9.31 -28.93 31.27
N GLY A 288 8.44 -29.92 31.09
CA GLY A 288 7.96 -30.80 32.16
C GLY A 288 7.11 -30.09 33.21
N PRO A 289 6.45 -30.82 34.13
CA PRO A 289 5.69 -30.22 35.22
C PRO A 289 6.61 -29.38 36.11
N ARG A 290 6.27 -28.09 36.33
CA ARG A 290 6.89 -27.29 37.38
C ARG A 290 6.46 -27.87 38.73
N ILE A 291 7.26 -28.76 39.31
CA ILE A 291 7.08 -29.20 40.69
C ILE A 291 7.48 -28.02 41.58
N SER A 292 6.53 -27.15 41.92
CA SER A 292 6.68 -26.22 43.04
C SER A 292 6.52 -27.05 44.32
N ARG A 293 7.60 -27.70 44.77
CA ARG A 293 7.64 -28.26 46.12
C ARG A 293 7.72 -27.07 47.09
N SER A 294 6.61 -26.74 47.75
CA SER A 294 6.62 -25.87 48.91
C SER A 294 7.46 -26.53 50.01
N GLN A 295 8.39 -25.78 50.59
CA GLN A 295 9.37 -26.23 51.57
C GLN A 295 8.77 -26.58 52.95
N SER A 296 7.47 -26.88 53.02
CA SER A 296 6.70 -27.16 54.24
C SER A 296 6.34 -28.63 54.43
N GLU A 297 6.87 -29.52 53.60
CA GLU A 297 6.68 -30.98 53.71
C GLU A 297 8.03 -31.71 53.63
N LEU A 298 8.90 -31.47 54.62
CA LEU A 298 10.05 -32.31 55.00
C LEU A 298 10.25 -32.19 56.52
#